data_AF-A0A5C7PMC2-F1
#
_entry.id   AF-A0A5C7PMC2-F1
#
_cell.length_a   1.000
_cell.length_b   1.000
_cell.length_c   1.000
_cell.angle_alpha   90.00
_cell.angle_beta   90.00
_cell.angle_gamma   90.00
#
_symmetry.space_group_name_H-M   'P 1'
#
loop_
_entity.id
_entity.type
_entity.pdbx_description
1 polymer ?
#
loop_
_entity_poly.entity_id
_entity_poly.type
_entity_poly.pdbx_seq_one_letter_code
_entity_poly.pdbx_strand_id
1 'polypeptide(L)'
;MKRVPIDHPDLFGFDDAPLPPFTGAVCNAALRVLSALLRGALTREQVDAISGWSNGPELIRLLKNRGLVVECDRIPVTSKDGRQTRRGLYYLTAAGRVQVRRWLFERAQAAADAALAKAV
;
A
#
# COMPACT_ATOMS: atom_id res chain seq x y z
N MET A 1 -12.16 -22.36 -1.88
CA MET A 1 -12.35 -20.94 -2.24
C MET A 1 -11.70 -20.69 -3.59
N LYS A 2 -12.49 -20.55 -4.66
CA LYS A 2 -11.95 -20.24 -5.99
C LYS A 2 -11.49 -18.78 -5.97
N ARG A 3 -10.19 -18.53 -6.20
CA ARG A 3 -9.70 -17.17 -6.45
C ARG A 3 -10.26 -16.74 -7.79
N VAL A 4 -11.04 -15.66 -7.79
CA VAL A 4 -11.40 -14.97 -9.03
C VAL A 4 -10.11 -14.35 -9.58
N PRO A 5 -9.70 -14.65 -10.81
CA PRO A 5 -8.57 -13.96 -11.44
C PRO A 5 -8.94 -12.49 -11.56
N ILE A 6 -8.14 -11.59 -10.98
CA ILE A 6 -8.24 -10.15 -11.25
C ILE A 6 -7.46 -9.92 -12.55
N ASP A 7 -7.97 -10.46 -13.65
CA ASP A 7 -7.63 -10.00 -14.98
C ASP A 7 -8.79 -9.12 -15.40
N HIS A 8 -8.63 -7.81 -15.24
CA HIS A 8 -9.57 -6.83 -15.79
C HIS A 8 -8.89 -6.08 -16.94
N PRO A 9 -9.08 -6.54 -18.19
CA PRO A 9 -8.73 -5.79 -19.37
C PRO A 9 -10.01 -5.26 -20.00
N ASP A 10 -10.38 -4.05 -19.66
CA ASP A 10 -11.41 -3.31 -20.37
C ASP A 10 -10.74 -2.39 -21.39
N LEU A 11 -11.21 -2.47 -22.64
CA LEU A 11 -10.67 -1.81 -23.83
C LEU A 11 -10.63 -0.27 -23.75
N PHE A 12 -11.13 0.33 -22.64
CA PHE A 12 -11.03 1.73 -22.28
C PHE A 12 -10.57 1.99 -20.81
N GLY A 13 -10.33 0.96 -20.00
CA GLY A 13 -9.69 1.03 -18.67
C GLY A 13 -10.49 1.71 -17.54
N PHE A 14 -11.83 1.73 -17.62
CA PHE A 14 -12.71 2.10 -16.52
C PHE A 14 -13.31 0.85 -15.87
N ASP A 15 -12.52 0.23 -15.00
CA ASP A 15 -13.00 -0.82 -14.12
C ASP A 15 -13.98 -0.18 -13.10
N ASP A 16 -15.27 -0.12 -13.45
CA ASP A 16 -16.35 0.43 -12.60
C ASP A 16 -16.62 -0.42 -11.35
N ALA A 17 -15.87 -1.51 -11.15
CA ALA A 17 -15.91 -2.30 -9.95
C ALA A 17 -15.48 -1.43 -8.76
N PRO A 18 -16.32 -1.28 -7.71
CA PRO A 18 -15.96 -0.47 -6.57
C PRO A 18 -14.71 -1.05 -5.91
N LEU A 19 -13.67 -0.21 -5.80
CA LEU A 19 -12.42 -0.61 -5.16
C LEU A 19 -12.72 -1.21 -3.78
N PRO A 20 -12.05 -2.32 -3.39
CA PRO A 20 -12.29 -2.92 -2.09
C PRO A 20 -12.05 -1.88 -0.98
N PRO A 21 -12.93 -1.82 0.05
CA PRO A 21 -12.77 -0.82 1.09
C PRO A 21 -11.47 -1.08 1.87
N PHE A 22 -10.60 -0.06 1.90
CA PHE A 22 -9.34 -0.16 2.64
C PHE A 22 -9.62 -0.09 4.15
N THR A 23 -9.44 -1.21 4.85
CA THR A 23 -9.76 -1.31 6.30
C THR A 23 -8.70 -0.65 7.19
N GLY A 24 -7.57 -0.21 6.63
CA GLY A 24 -6.56 0.58 7.33
C GLY A 24 -5.27 -0.14 7.69
N ALA A 25 -4.40 0.59 8.39
CA ALA A 25 -3.08 0.13 8.82
C ALA A 25 -3.16 -0.91 9.96
N VAL A 26 -2.27 -1.92 9.90
CA VAL A 26 -2.18 -2.98 10.92
C VAL A 26 -1.42 -2.60 12.19
N CYS A 27 -0.47 -1.67 12.05
CA CYS A 27 0.43 -1.26 13.12
C CYS A 27 1.08 0.07 12.75
N ASN A 28 1.82 0.66 13.71
CA ASN A 28 2.54 1.91 13.48
C ASN A 28 3.61 1.81 12.39
N ALA A 29 4.22 0.63 12.19
CA ALA A 29 5.15 0.40 11.09
C ALA A 29 4.45 0.51 9.72
N ALA A 30 3.23 0.00 9.60
CA ALA A 30 2.42 0.11 8.40
C ALA A 30 2.09 1.59 8.07
N LEU A 31 1.80 2.41 9.08
CA LEU A 31 1.58 3.85 8.90
C LEU A 31 2.79 4.56 8.28
N ARG A 32 4.01 4.23 8.75
CA ARG A 32 5.25 4.78 8.20
C ARG A 32 5.42 4.41 6.72
N VAL A 33 5.17 3.14 6.39
CA VAL A 33 5.26 2.64 5.01
C VAL A 33 4.19 3.28 4.11
N LEU A 34 2.95 3.40 4.56
CA LEU A 34 1.88 4.07 3.80
C LEU A 34 2.21 5.54 3.51
N SER A 35 2.72 6.27 4.52
CA SER A 35 3.17 7.65 4.34
C SER A 35 4.32 7.77 3.33
N ALA A 36 5.24 6.81 3.31
CA ALA A 36 6.32 6.77 2.32
C ALA A 36 5.81 6.41 0.92
N LEU A 37 4.89 5.45 0.79
CA LEU A 37 4.27 5.06 -0.48
C LEU A 37 3.43 6.17 -1.12
N LEU A 38 2.81 7.04 -0.30
CA LEU A 38 2.13 8.23 -0.80
C LEU A 38 3.08 9.23 -1.44
N ARG A 39 4.34 9.30 -0.97
CA ARG A 39 5.38 10.18 -1.53
C ARG A 39 6.01 9.61 -2.80
N GLY A 40 6.15 8.29 -2.89
CA GLY A 40 6.77 7.66 -4.06
C GLY A 40 6.82 6.14 -3.97
N ALA A 41 7.29 5.52 -5.06
CA ALA A 41 7.53 4.09 -5.10
C ALA A 41 8.67 3.70 -4.15
N LEU A 42 8.59 2.51 -3.55
CA LEU A 42 9.56 2.00 -2.60
C LEU A 42 10.10 0.65 -3.04
N THR A 43 11.41 0.45 -2.93
CA THR A 43 11.98 -0.89 -3.07
C THR A 43 11.67 -1.75 -1.84
N ARG A 44 11.80 -3.07 -1.98
CA ARG A 44 11.71 -4.00 -0.84
C ARG A 44 12.57 -3.55 0.35
N GLU A 45 13.82 -3.19 0.09
CA GLU A 45 14.79 -2.83 1.14
C GLU A 45 14.39 -1.54 1.85
N GLN A 46 13.79 -0.59 1.12
CA GLN A 46 13.23 0.63 1.71
C GLN A 46 12.02 0.31 2.59
N VAL A 47 11.15 -0.61 2.17
CA VAL A 47 10.02 -1.08 3.00
C VAL A 47 10.53 -1.70 4.30
N ASP A 48 11.55 -2.56 4.22
CA ASP A 48 12.17 -3.19 5.40
C ASP A 48 12.74 -2.13 6.35
N ALA A 49 13.51 -1.17 5.84
CA ALA A 49 14.10 -0.09 6.62
C ALA A 49 13.06 0.83 7.29
N ILE A 50 11.98 1.19 6.57
CA ILE A 50 10.95 2.10 7.08
C ILE A 50 10.04 1.40 8.09
N SER A 51 9.69 0.14 7.84
CA SER A 51 8.84 -0.63 8.73
C SER A 51 9.60 -1.10 9.98
N GLY A 52 10.90 -1.39 9.85
CA GLY A 52 11.69 -2.12 10.84
C GLY A 52 11.42 -3.63 10.82
N TRP A 53 10.71 -4.12 9.79
CA TRP A 53 10.45 -5.55 9.60
C TRP A 53 11.50 -6.13 8.67
N SER A 54 12.05 -7.30 8.99
CA SER A 54 12.96 -8.04 8.10
C SER A 54 12.25 -8.68 6.90
N ASN A 55 10.92 -8.64 6.88
CA ASN A 55 10.07 -9.19 5.84
C ASN A 55 8.98 -8.18 5.43
N GLY A 56 9.37 -7.02 4.94
CA GLY A 56 8.49 -5.99 4.38
C GLY A 56 7.53 -6.48 3.29
N PRO A 57 7.86 -7.47 2.43
CA PRO A 57 6.88 -8.07 1.52
C PRO A 57 5.65 -8.64 2.23
N GLU A 58 5.81 -9.18 3.44
CA GLU A 58 4.69 -9.66 4.25
C GLU A 58 3.80 -8.51 4.73
N LEU A 59 4.40 -7.39 5.13
CA LEU A 59 3.65 -6.18 5.49
C LEU A 59 2.80 -5.68 4.31
N ILE A 60 3.39 -5.63 3.10
CA ILE A 60 2.65 -5.26 1.88
C ILE A 60 1.51 -6.26 1.61
N ARG A 61 1.75 -7.56 1.76
CA ARG A 61 0.72 -8.60 1.61
C ARG A 61 -0.43 -8.41 2.60
N LEU A 62 -0.13 -8.10 3.86
CA LEU A 62 -1.14 -7.84 4.89
C LEU A 62 -1.98 -6.60 4.58
N LEU A 63 -1.37 -5.56 3.99
CA LEU A 63 -2.08 -4.37 3.52
C LEU A 63 -2.96 -4.68 2.30
N LYS A 64 -2.47 -5.47 1.34
CA LYS A 64 -3.27 -5.96 0.19
C LYS A 64 -4.50 -6.74 0.65
N ASN A 65 -4.34 -7.62 1.64
CA ASN A 65 -5.46 -8.37 2.23
C ASN A 65 -6.50 -7.47 2.92
N ARG A 66 -6.13 -6.23 3.28
CA ARG A 66 -7.04 -5.21 3.82
C ARG A 66 -7.62 -4.29 2.75
N GLY A 67 -7.48 -4.64 1.48
CA GLY A 67 -8.03 -3.88 0.36
C GLY A 67 -7.13 -2.76 -0.17
N LEU A 68 -5.86 -2.69 0.25
CA LEU A 68 -4.93 -1.72 -0.33
C LEU A 68 -4.61 -2.08 -1.78
N VAL A 69 -4.90 -1.16 -2.70
CA VAL A 69 -4.49 -1.29 -4.10
C VAL A 69 -3.05 -0.81 -4.27
N VAL A 70 -2.14 -1.77 -4.36
CA VAL A 70 -0.70 -1.56 -4.51
C VAL A 70 -0.14 -2.58 -5.50
N GLU A 71 0.68 -2.09 -6.42
CA GLU A 71 1.35 -2.89 -7.45
C GLU A 71 2.83 -3.06 -7.14
N CYS A 72 3.45 -4.04 -7.80
CA CYS A 72 4.85 -4.40 -7.61
C CYS A 72 5.50 -4.72 -8.95
N ASP A 73 6.36 -3.82 -9.41
CA ASP A 73 7.18 -4.05 -10.60
C ASP A 73 8.50 -4.69 -10.23
N ARG A 74 9.04 -5.51 -11.14
CA ARG A 74 10.37 -6.12 -11.00
C ARG A 74 11.37 -5.36 -11.84
N ILE A 75 12.16 -4.50 -11.21
CA ILE A 75 13.17 -3.69 -11.90
C ILE A 75 14.54 -4.38 -11.91
N PRO A 76 15.25 -4.40 -13.05
CA PRO A 76 16.58 -5.00 -13.14
C PRO A 76 17.59 -4.20 -12.33
N VAL A 77 18.45 -4.92 -11.60
CA VAL A 77 19.53 -4.38 -10.77
C VAL A 77 20.74 -5.29 -10.89
N THR A 78 21.92 -4.70 -11.05
CA THR A 78 23.18 -5.43 -11.02
C THR A 78 23.55 -5.73 -9.56
N SER A 79 23.71 -7.01 -9.23
CA SER A 79 24.24 -7.45 -7.94
C SER A 79 25.70 -7.02 -7.77
N LYS A 80 26.19 -7.00 -6.53
CA LYS A 80 27.61 -6.78 -6.23
C LYS A 80 28.52 -7.79 -6.93
N ASP A 81 28.02 -8.98 -7.21
CA ASP A 81 28.72 -10.04 -7.95
C ASP A 81 28.65 -9.86 -9.49
N GLY A 82 28.19 -8.71 -9.97
CA GLY A 82 28.05 -8.41 -11.41
C GLY A 82 26.90 -9.11 -12.13
N ARG A 83 26.10 -9.92 -11.42
CA ARG A 83 24.95 -10.65 -12.00
C ARG A 83 23.70 -9.78 -12.06
N GLN A 84 22.92 -9.88 -13.13
CA GLN A 84 21.61 -9.23 -13.19
C GLN A 84 20.61 -9.95 -12.27
N THR A 85 20.00 -9.18 -11.38
CA THR A 85 18.92 -9.58 -10.47
C THR A 85 17.73 -8.66 -10.69
N ARG A 86 16.55 -9.00 -10.18
CA ARG A 86 15.38 -8.11 -10.19
C ARG A 86 14.93 -7.81 -8.77
N ARG A 87 14.85 -6.51 -8.42
CA ARG A 87 14.28 -6.08 -7.12
C ARG A 87 12.82 -5.67 -7.31
N GLY A 88 12.02 -5.88 -6.26
CA GLY A 88 10.63 -5.42 -6.24
C GLY A 88 10.55 -3.92 -5.97
N LEU A 89 9.71 -3.23 -6.73
CA LEU A 89 9.38 -1.82 -6.58
C LEU A 89 7.87 -1.69 -6.36
N TYR A 90 7.49 -1.33 -5.14
CA TYR A 90 6.11 -1.17 -4.71
C TYR A 90 5.63 0.26 -4.94
N TYR A 91 4.42 0.43 -5.49
CA TYR A 91 3.81 1.74 -5.67
C TYR A 91 2.30 1.69 -5.55
N LEU A 92 1.72 2.78 -5.05
CA LEU A 92 0.28 2.97 -5.06
C LEU A 92 -0.16 3.40 -6.45
N THR A 93 -1.14 2.69 -6.99
CA THR A 93 -1.91 3.13 -8.17
C THR A 93 -2.67 4.42 -7.83
N ALA A 94 -3.24 5.09 -8.84
CA ALA A 94 -4.10 6.25 -8.61
C ALA A 94 -5.24 5.92 -7.63
N ALA A 95 -5.91 4.79 -7.85
CA ALA A 95 -6.91 4.21 -6.98
C ALA A 95 -6.40 4.02 -5.53
N GLY A 96 -5.24 3.38 -5.36
CA GLY A 96 -4.63 3.14 -4.05
C GLY A 96 -4.30 4.44 -3.29
N ARG A 97 -3.84 5.47 -4.00
CA ARG A 97 -3.58 6.79 -3.38
C ARG A 97 -4.86 7.43 -2.84
N VAL A 98 -5.95 7.34 -3.60
CA VAL A 98 -7.27 7.85 -3.16
C VAL A 98 -7.76 7.09 -1.92
N GLN A 99 -7.68 5.75 -1.93
CA GLN A 99 -8.06 4.92 -0.78
C GLN A 99 -7.31 5.32 0.49
N VAL A 100 -5.98 5.42 0.42
CA VAL A 100 -5.14 5.74 1.59
C VAL A 100 -5.43 7.15 2.09
N ARG A 101 -5.56 8.14 1.19
CA ARG A 101 -5.87 9.53 1.57
C ARG A 101 -7.24 9.65 2.24
N ARG A 102 -8.26 9.01 1.66
CA ARG A 102 -9.62 8.96 2.23
C ARG A 102 -9.59 8.37 3.64
N TRP A 103 -8.94 7.23 3.79
CA TRP A 103 -8.82 6.57 5.10
C TRP A 103 -8.08 7.42 6.13
N LEU A 104 -6.99 8.10 5.74
CA LEU A 104 -6.27 9.02 6.62
C LEU A 104 -7.15 10.21 7.05
N PHE A 105 -7.95 10.75 6.13
CA PHE A 105 -8.87 11.84 6.41
C PHE A 105 -9.98 11.41 7.39
N GLU A 106 -10.67 10.30 7.10
CA GLU A 106 -11.72 9.74 7.97
C GLU A 106 -11.19 9.46 9.38
N ARG A 107 -9.97 8.93 9.48
CA ARG A 107 -9.29 8.69 10.76
C ARG A 107 -8.98 9.99 11.51
N ALA A 108 -8.51 11.03 10.82
CA ALA A 108 -8.20 12.31 11.44
C ALA A 108 -9.46 13.02 11.95
N GLN A 109 -10.54 12.97 11.17
CA GLN A 109 -11.84 13.52 11.56
C GLN A 109 -12.37 12.83 12.82
N ALA A 110 -12.39 11.49 12.83
CA ALA A 110 -12.82 10.73 14.00
C ALA A 110 -11.99 11.04 15.26
N ALA A 111 -10.68 11.27 15.11
CA ALA A 111 -9.82 11.68 16.21
C ALA A 111 -10.14 13.10 16.71
N ALA A 112 -10.44 14.04 15.80
CA ALA A 112 -10.83 15.41 16.14
C ALA A 112 -12.19 15.44 16.85
N ASP A 113 -13.18 14.70 16.36
CA ASP A 113 -14.51 14.59 16.96
C ASP A 113 -14.43 13.97 18.37
N ALA A 114 -13.60 12.94 18.55
CA ALA A 114 -13.35 12.33 19.86
C ALA A 114 -12.62 13.28 20.82
N ALA A 115 -11.76 14.17 20.33
CA ALA A 115 -11.10 15.18 21.16
C ALA A 115 -12.10 16.27 21.59
N LEU A 116 -12.95 16.73 20.67
CA LEU A 116 -14.02 17.69 20.95
C LEU A 116 -15.00 17.14 22.01
N ALA A 117 -15.43 15.87 21.86
CA ALA A 117 -16.34 15.23 22.80
C ALA A 117 -15.76 15.04 24.22
N LYS A 118 -14.42 15.08 24.38
CA LYS A 118 -13.76 15.03 25.69
C LYS A 118 -13.58 16.41 26.33
N ALA A 119 -13.69 17.48 25.54
CA ALA A 119 -13.48 18.85 25.98
C ALA A 119 -14.79 19.53 26.43
N VAL A 120 -15.94 18.93 26.11
CA VAL A 120 -17.29 19.31 26.56
C VAL A 120 -17.67 18.45 27.76
#